data_AF-X1B5Y5-F1
#
_entry.id   AF-X1B5Y5-F1
#
_cell.length_a   1.000
_cell.length_b   1.000
_cell.length_c   1.000
_cell.angle_alpha   90.00
_cell.angle_beta   90.00
_cell.angle_gamma   90.00
#
_symmetry.space_group_name_H-M   'P 1'
#
loop_
_entity.id
_entity.type
_entity.pdbx_description
1 polymer ?
#
loop_
_entity_poly.entity_id
_entity_poly.type
_entity_poly.pdbx_seq_one_letter_code
_entity_poly.pdbx_strand_id
1 'polypeptide(L)'
;AIISGAGKFKVMFKHILPNAISPIIIEFFGAMQSGTIIIVSISFLGLGDTSIPDWGTDLLYGRGQYGYSTYSSVFWPAYIWPGLFIVITAIGFMLIGDGLRDALDPRIHI
;
A
#
# COMPACT_ATOMS: atom_id res chain seq x y z
N ALA A 1 -9.87 -17.53 30.99
CA ALA A 1 -8.40 -17.39 31.04
C ALA A 1 -7.93 -16.57 32.25
N ILE A 2 -8.31 -15.30 32.38
CA ILE A 2 -7.92 -14.46 33.52
C ILE A 2 -8.56 -14.96 34.83
N ILE A 3 -9.84 -15.33 34.77
CA ILE A 3 -10.60 -15.94 35.89
C ILE A 3 -10.04 -17.34 36.28
N SER A 4 -9.20 -17.93 35.43
CA SER A 4 -8.60 -19.26 35.60
C SER A 4 -7.18 -19.19 36.21
N GLY A 5 -6.73 -18.03 36.69
CA GLY A 5 -5.40 -17.84 37.30
C GLY A 5 -4.23 -17.77 36.32
N ALA A 6 -4.46 -17.62 35.01
CA ALA A 6 -3.38 -17.51 34.04
C ALA A 6 -2.71 -16.12 34.10
N GLY A 7 -1.38 -16.09 34.18
CA GLY A 7 -0.60 -14.85 34.16
C GLY A 7 -0.82 -14.02 32.88
N LYS A 8 -0.80 -12.68 33.01
CA LYS A 8 -1.11 -11.72 31.94
C LYS A 8 -0.34 -12.00 30.64
N PHE A 9 0.94 -12.35 30.74
CA PHE A 9 1.79 -12.67 29.59
C PHE A 9 1.29 -13.90 28.82
N LYS A 10 0.88 -14.96 29.53
CA LYS A 10 0.32 -16.18 28.92
C LYS A 10 -1.01 -15.90 28.23
N VAL A 11 -1.85 -15.05 28.81
CA VAL A 11 -3.14 -14.65 28.19
C VAL A 11 -2.90 -13.86 26.90
N MET A 12 -1.97 -12.89 26.93
CA MET A 12 -1.64 -12.06 25.79
C MET A 12 -1.14 -12.90 24.61
N PHE A 13 -0.11 -13.73 24.78
CA PHE A 13 0.46 -14.51 23.67
C PHE A 13 -0.38 -15.73 23.25
N LYS A 14 -1.17 -16.32 24.15
CA LYS A 14 -1.95 -17.53 23.84
C LYS A 14 -3.37 -17.23 23.35
N HIS A 15 -3.94 -16.09 23.72
CA HIS A 15 -5.35 -15.80 23.41
C HIS A 15 -5.54 -14.47 22.68
N ILE A 16 -4.81 -13.41 23.03
CA ILE A 16 -5.04 -12.09 22.40
C ILE A 16 -4.31 -12.03 21.07
N LEU A 17 -3.01 -12.29 21.07
CA LEU A 17 -2.15 -12.14 19.90
C LEU A 17 -2.62 -13.02 18.72
N PRO A 18 -2.91 -14.32 18.87
CA PRO A 18 -3.37 -15.14 17.75
C PRO A 18 -4.69 -14.66 17.13
N ASN A 19 -5.58 -14.08 17.94
CA ASN A 19 -6.87 -13.57 17.46
C ASN A 19 -6.74 -12.16 16.85
N ALA A 20 -5.74 -11.37 17.24
CA ALA A 20 -5.51 -10.02 16.72
C ALA A 20 -4.63 -10.01 15.46
N ILE A 21 -3.81 -11.04 15.23
CA ILE A 21 -2.92 -11.12 14.06
C ILE A 21 -3.71 -11.00 12.75
N SER A 22 -4.87 -11.67 12.63
CA SER A 22 -5.69 -11.63 11.42
C SER A 22 -6.10 -10.21 11.01
N PRO A 23 -6.82 -9.43 11.86
CA PRO A 23 -7.18 -8.06 11.52
C PRO A 23 -5.96 -7.14 11.35
N ILE A 24 -4.87 -7.34 12.11
CA ILE A 24 -3.65 -6.54 11.97
C ILE A 24 -3.05 -6.67 10.56
N ILE A 25 -2.94 -7.90 10.03
CA ILE A 25 -2.34 -8.10 8.71
C ILE A 25 -3.26 -7.53 7.62
N ILE A 26 -4.57 -7.70 7.74
CA ILE A 26 -5.53 -7.12 6.80
C ILE A 26 -5.40 -5.59 6.76
N GLU A 27 -5.34 -4.95 7.93
CA GLU A 27 -5.18 -3.49 8.03
C GLU A 27 -3.81 -3.02 7.53
N PHE A 28 -2.75 -3.80 7.76
CA PHE A 28 -1.42 -3.51 7.23
C PHE A 28 -1.41 -3.39 5.70
N PHE A 29 -2.07 -4.29 4.97
CA PHE A 29 -2.17 -4.20 3.51
C PHE A 29 -3.01 -3.00 3.04
N GLY A 30 -4.11 -2.69 3.75
CA GLY A 30 -4.89 -1.47 3.48
C GLY A 30 -4.10 -0.18 3.72
N ALA A 31 -3.25 -0.16 4.75
CA ALA A 31 -2.33 0.94 5.02
C ALA A 31 -1.25 1.06 3.92
N MET A 32 -0.74 -0.05 3.38
CA MET A 32 0.22 -0.05 2.27
C MET A 32 -0.41 0.50 0.98
N GLN A 33 -1.65 0.12 0.67
CA GLN A 33 -2.40 0.65 -0.47
C GLN A 33 -2.55 2.17 -0.38
N SER A 34 -3.10 2.66 0.74
CA SER A 34 -3.34 4.10 0.95
C SER A 34 -2.02 4.87 1.03
N GLY A 35 -1.00 4.34 1.71
CA GLY A 35 0.33 4.92 1.82
C GLY A 35 1.02 5.09 0.48
N THR A 36 0.89 4.12 -0.43
CA THR A 36 1.45 4.22 -1.79
C THR A 36 0.90 5.44 -2.53
N ILE A 37 -0.41 5.65 -2.49
CA ILE A 37 -1.04 6.81 -3.13
C ILE A 37 -0.59 8.13 -2.49
N ILE A 38 -0.49 8.17 -1.17
CA ILE A 38 -0.02 9.36 -0.44
C ILE A 38 1.42 9.73 -0.83
N ILE A 39 2.35 8.78 -0.80
CA ILE A 39 3.76 9.01 -1.13
C ILE A 39 3.90 9.51 -2.57
N VAL A 40 3.24 8.82 -3.52
CA VAL A 40 3.23 9.22 -4.93
C VAL A 40 2.66 10.64 -5.10
N SER A 41 1.61 10.97 -4.36
CA SER A 41 0.99 12.30 -4.43
C SER A 41 1.95 13.38 -3.92
N ILE A 42 2.66 13.12 -2.84
CA ILE A 42 3.68 14.03 -2.27
C ILE A 42 4.84 14.22 -3.29
N SER A 43 5.37 13.15 -3.84
CA SER A 43 6.42 13.21 -4.87
C SER A 43 5.95 13.94 -6.14
N PHE A 44 4.72 13.69 -6.59
CA PHE A 44 4.13 14.40 -7.75
C PHE A 44 3.91 15.89 -7.51
N LEU A 45 3.70 16.31 -6.27
CA LEU A 45 3.64 17.72 -5.88
C LEU A 45 5.03 18.37 -5.79
N GLY A 46 6.12 17.60 -5.92
CA GLY A 46 7.49 18.08 -5.77
C GLY A 46 7.91 18.24 -4.30
N LEU A 47 7.21 17.58 -3.39
CA LEU A 47 7.50 17.59 -1.95
C LEU A 47 8.25 16.34 -1.49
N GLY A 48 8.48 15.38 -2.40
CA GLY A 48 9.28 14.17 -2.14
C GLY A 48 10.79 14.41 -2.31
N ASP A 49 11.60 13.46 -1.84
CA ASP A 49 13.05 13.48 -2.05
C ASP A 49 13.38 13.02 -3.48
N THR A 50 13.86 13.95 -4.32
CA THR A 50 14.22 13.66 -5.72
C THR A 50 15.49 12.82 -5.87
N SER A 51 16.20 12.53 -4.78
CA SER A 51 17.37 11.64 -4.77
C SER A 51 16.95 10.16 -4.84
N ILE A 52 15.71 9.85 -4.44
CA ILE A 52 15.15 8.51 -4.44
C ILE A 52 14.27 8.38 -5.69
N PRO A 53 14.56 7.45 -6.61
CA PRO A 53 13.72 7.26 -7.78
C PRO A 53 12.36 6.70 -7.36
N ASP A 54 11.29 7.45 -7.67
CA ASP A 54 9.91 7.08 -7.40
C ASP A 54 8.97 7.49 -8.56
N TRP A 55 7.89 6.74 -8.74
CA TRP A 55 6.96 6.96 -9.86
C TRP A 55 6.16 8.26 -9.78
N GLY A 56 5.97 8.86 -8.60
CA GLY A 56 5.38 10.19 -8.46
C GLY A 56 6.30 11.29 -8.95
N THR A 57 7.60 11.16 -8.70
CA THR A 57 8.65 12.04 -9.24
C THR A 57 8.77 11.88 -10.76
N ASP A 58 8.63 10.66 -11.30
CA ASP A 58 8.56 10.44 -12.75
C ASP A 58 7.38 11.19 -13.40
N LEU A 59 6.21 11.17 -12.77
CA LEU A 59 5.04 11.94 -13.22
C LEU A 59 5.27 13.46 -13.14
N LEU A 60 5.98 13.93 -12.11
CA LEU A 60 6.36 15.34 -11.97
C LEU A 60 7.29 15.78 -13.11
N TYR A 61 8.30 14.97 -13.44
CA TYR A 61 9.21 15.26 -14.57
C TYR A 61 8.48 15.23 -15.90
N GLY A 62 7.54 14.30 -16.08
CA GLY A 62 6.57 14.31 -17.17
C GLY A 62 5.94 15.70 -17.35
N ARG A 63 5.35 16.24 -16.28
CA ARG A 63 4.61 17.51 -16.26
C ARG A 63 5.48 18.74 -16.51
N GLY A 64 6.68 18.81 -15.91
CA GLY A 64 7.50 20.04 -15.84
C GLY A 64 8.75 20.05 -16.72
N GLN A 65 9.43 18.92 -16.88
CA GLN A 65 10.72 18.85 -17.58
C GLN A 65 10.56 18.72 -19.10
N TYR A 66 9.48 18.06 -19.56
CA TYR A 66 9.15 17.90 -20.98
C TYR A 66 8.23 19.00 -21.52
N GLY A 67 7.85 19.98 -20.70
CA GLY A 67 6.97 21.10 -21.06
C GLY A 67 7.50 22.02 -22.17
N TYR A 68 8.76 21.90 -22.56
CA TYR A 68 9.35 22.60 -23.72
C TYR A 68 9.52 21.71 -24.96
N SER A 69 9.19 20.42 -24.88
CA SER A 69 9.31 19.49 -26.00
C SER A 69 7.99 18.75 -26.25
N THR A 70 6.89 19.50 -26.37
CA THR A 70 5.58 19.04 -26.85
C THR A 70 5.65 18.32 -28.22
N TYR A 71 6.79 18.37 -28.92
CA TYR A 71 7.04 17.74 -30.21
C TYR A 71 7.82 16.41 -30.17
N SER A 72 8.15 15.88 -28.98
CA SER A 72 8.84 14.59 -28.84
C SER A 72 7.84 13.44 -28.70
N SER A 73 8.01 12.38 -29.48
CA SER A 73 7.26 11.12 -29.40
C SER A 73 7.36 10.40 -28.04
N VAL A 74 8.19 10.91 -27.12
CA VAL A 74 8.44 10.40 -25.77
C VAL A 74 7.48 10.99 -24.73
N PHE A 75 6.55 11.88 -25.11
CA PHE A 75 5.61 12.49 -24.17
C PHE A 75 4.64 11.48 -23.54
N TRP A 76 4.04 10.58 -24.32
CA TRP A 76 2.99 9.67 -23.82
C TRP A 76 3.50 8.54 -22.89
N PRO A 77 4.67 7.90 -23.11
CA PRO A 77 5.15 6.83 -22.24
C PRO A 77 5.52 7.34 -20.84
N ALA A 78 5.98 8.58 -20.73
CA ALA A 78 6.42 9.20 -19.47
C ALA A 78 5.30 9.31 -18.42
N TYR A 79 4.03 9.30 -18.85
CA TYR A 79 2.87 9.31 -17.93
C TYR A 79 2.21 7.95 -17.78
N ILE A 80 2.10 7.18 -18.87
CA ILE A 80 1.36 5.92 -18.86
C ILE A 80 2.07 4.87 -18.03
N TRP A 81 3.39 4.72 -18.17
CA TRP A 81 4.11 3.67 -17.45
C TRP A 81 4.12 3.86 -15.93
N PRO A 82 4.51 5.04 -15.39
CA PRO A 82 4.46 5.25 -13.96
C PRO A 82 3.04 5.14 -13.41
N GLY A 83 2.05 5.72 -14.11
CA GLY A 83 0.65 5.64 -13.72
C GLY A 83 0.13 4.19 -13.66
N LEU A 84 0.47 3.37 -14.66
CA LEU A 84 0.09 1.96 -14.70
C LEU A 84 0.72 1.18 -13.53
N PHE A 85 2.00 1.39 -13.24
CA PHE A 85 2.65 0.71 -12.13
C PHE A 85 2.07 1.10 -10.77
N ILE A 86 1.77 2.39 -10.54
CA ILE A 86 1.09 2.86 -9.32
C ILE A 86 -0.24 2.14 -9.14
N VAL A 87 -1.05 2.07 -10.20
CA VAL A 87 -2.37 1.40 -10.18
C VAL A 87 -2.22 -0.09 -9.88
N ILE A 88 -1.31 -0.79 -10.57
CA ILE A 88 -1.06 -2.22 -10.36
C ILE A 88 -0.62 -2.48 -8.93
N THR A 89 0.31 -1.68 -8.38
CA THR A 89 0.78 -1.84 -7.00
C THR A 89 -0.32 -1.58 -5.98
N ALA A 90 -1.10 -0.50 -6.14
CA ALA A 90 -2.20 -0.18 -5.24
C ALA A 90 -3.29 -1.26 -5.25
N ILE A 91 -3.67 -1.74 -6.44
CA ILE A 91 -4.63 -2.85 -6.59
C ILE A 91 -4.03 -4.14 -6.03
N GLY A 92 -2.74 -4.40 -6.25
CA GLY A 92 -2.05 -5.56 -5.70
C GLY A 92 -2.15 -5.63 -4.18
N PHE A 93 -1.86 -4.53 -3.48
CA PHE A 93 -2.03 -4.47 -2.02
C PHE A 93 -3.49 -4.62 -1.58
N MET A 94 -4.42 -4.01 -2.31
CA MET A 94 -5.85 -4.14 -2.03
C MET A 94 -6.32 -5.60 -2.14
N LEU A 95 -5.98 -6.27 -3.25
CA LEU A 95 -6.35 -7.66 -3.50
C LEU A 95 -5.69 -8.63 -2.52
N ILE A 96 -4.44 -8.38 -2.10
CA ILE A 96 -3.80 -9.19 -1.05
C ILE A 96 -4.55 -9.02 0.27
N GLY A 97 -4.92 -7.79 0.62
CA GLY A 97 -5.70 -7.51 1.84
C GLY A 97 -7.07 -8.20 1.82
N ASP A 98 -7.77 -8.13 0.70
CA ASP A 98 -9.07 -8.78 0.51
C ASP A 98 -8.95 -10.32 0.49
N GLY A 99 -7.99 -10.87 -0.27
CA GLY A 99 -7.75 -12.30 -0.31
C GLY A 99 -7.33 -12.88 1.04
N LEU A 100 -6.57 -12.12 1.82
CA LEU A 100 -6.22 -12.51 3.18
C LEU A 100 -7.42 -12.40 4.13
N ARG A 101 -8.27 -11.37 3.97
CA ARG A 101 -9.53 -11.25 4.71
C ARG A 101 -10.41 -12.46 4.45
N ASP A 102 -10.58 -12.85 3.19
CA ASP A 102 -11.38 -14.01 2.81
C ASP A 102 -10.80 -15.31 3.36
N ALA A 103 -9.48 -15.50 3.27
CA ALA A 103 -8.81 -16.69 3.80
C ALA A 103 -8.85 -16.79 5.33
N LEU A 104 -8.93 -15.65 6.03
CA LEU A 104 -8.95 -15.58 7.49
C LEU A 104 -10.36 -15.40 8.06
N ASP A 105 -11.39 -15.16 7.23
CA ASP A 105 -12.78 -15.08 7.69
C ASP A 105 -13.28 -16.49 8.05
N PRO A 106 -13.57 -16.79 9.32
CA PRO A 106 -14.00 -18.12 9.75
C PRO A 106 -15.43 -18.47 9.29
N ARG A 107 -16.17 -17.53 8.69
CA ARG A 107 -17.58 -17.70 8.31
C ARG A 107 -17.80 -18.64 7.12
N ILE A 108 -16.74 -19.08 6.44
CA ILE A 108 -16.85 -20.05 5.34
C ILE A 108 -17.06 -21.50 5.88
N HIS A 109 -16.99 -21.72 7.20
CA HIS A 109 -17.12 -23.04 7.84
C HIS A 109 -18.24 -23.11 8.91
N ILE A 110 -19.40 -22.49 8.67
CA ILE A 110 -20.64 -22.72 9.45
C ILE A 110 -21.77 -23.15 8.52
#